data_AF-A0A0K9PCG0-F1
#
_entry.id   AF-A0A0K9PCG0-F1
#
_cell.length_a   1.000
_cell.length_b   1.000
_cell.length_c   1.000
_cell.angle_alpha   90.00
_cell.angle_beta   90.00
_cell.angle_gamma   90.00
#
_symmetry.space_group_name_H-M   'P 1'
#
loop_
_entity.id
_entity.type
_entity.pdbx_description
1 polymer ?
#
loop_
_entity_poly.entity_id
_entity_poly.type
_entity_poly.pdbx_seq_one_letter_code
_entity_poly.pdbx_strand_id
1 'polypeptide(L)'
;MASNSTIRALYILGVVLVTCTNAFTSFAVAGIDEGQWSMVQKKGKQLMVNDRPFYVNGFNTYWLMALAVEKSTRGKVSEVFRLGSSMGLSVCRTWAFNDGGWMALQKSPSVYDEKVFMGLDFVLSEAKKYKIRLILSLVNNWRSFGGKGQYVNWGKTAGLNLTSKDEFFSHPVVRDYYRDHVKAVLERVNTVTNVTYKDDPTVFAWELMNEPQCPSDPSGDTLQGWIQEMTSYVKMIDPLHLVGIGVEGFYGPSTPERLQFNPNPSTGQLGTDFVRNHRAFGVDFASVHIYPDSW
;
A
#
# COMPACT_ATOMS: atom_id res chain seq x y z
N MET A 1 -7.60 -1.89 -39.28
CA MET A 1 -6.32 -1.15 -39.19
C MET A 1 -5.85 -1.22 -37.74
N ALA A 2 -4.78 -1.98 -37.51
CA ALA A 2 -4.20 -2.17 -36.19
C ALA A 2 -3.47 -0.90 -35.75
N SER A 3 -3.78 -0.40 -34.55
CA SER A 3 -3.03 0.66 -33.89
C SER A 3 -2.35 0.05 -32.67
N ASN A 4 -1.09 -0.34 -32.86
CA ASN A 4 -0.15 -0.70 -31.80
C ASN A 4 0.09 0.53 -30.91
N SER A 5 -0.46 0.54 -29.69
CA SER A 5 -0.01 1.44 -28.64
C SER A 5 1.06 0.75 -27.80
N THR A 6 2.30 1.04 -28.15
CA THR A 6 3.52 0.68 -27.42
C THR A 6 3.42 1.22 -25.99
N ILE A 7 3.42 0.33 -25.00
CA ILE A 7 3.56 0.68 -23.58
C ILE A 7 4.96 1.31 -23.42
N ARG A 8 5.00 2.62 -23.21
CA ARG A 8 6.24 3.37 -22.94
C ARG A 8 6.43 3.54 -21.43
N ALA A 9 7.69 3.36 -21.04
CA ALA A 9 8.36 3.76 -19.80
C ALA A 9 7.98 3.00 -18.51
N LEU A 10 8.84 2.04 -18.17
CA LEU A 10 9.07 1.53 -16.82
C LEU A 10 9.95 2.56 -16.09
N TYR A 11 9.40 3.31 -15.12
CA TYR A 11 10.21 4.15 -14.24
C TYR A 11 10.65 3.32 -13.04
N ILE A 12 11.92 2.92 -13.02
CA ILE A 12 12.60 2.38 -11.83
C ILE A 12 13.25 3.57 -11.13
N LEU A 13 12.66 4.04 -10.03
CA LEU A 13 13.35 4.98 -9.13
C LEU A 13 14.25 4.16 -8.20
N GLY A 14 15.57 4.24 -8.41
CA GLY A 14 16.58 3.61 -7.57
C GLY A 14 16.80 4.38 -6.26
N VAL A 15 17.01 3.63 -5.17
CA VAL A 15 17.51 4.17 -3.90
C VAL A 15 19.03 3.98 -3.86
N VAL A 16 19.76 5.06 -3.56
CA VAL A 16 21.22 5.07 -3.40
C VAL A 16 21.59 4.44 -2.05
N LEU A 17 22.45 3.42 -2.05
CA LEU A 17 23.07 2.86 -0.85
C LEU A 17 24.56 3.19 -0.82
N VAL A 18 25.02 3.86 0.23
CA VAL A 18 26.46 4.04 0.52
C VAL A 18 26.95 2.80 1.27
N THR A 19 27.93 2.09 0.71
CA THR A 19 28.59 0.96 1.37
C THR A 19 29.89 1.39 2.05
N CYS A 20 30.14 0.86 3.25
CA CYS A 20 31.49 0.74 3.81
C CYS A 20 31.77 -0.75 3.98
N THR A 21 32.82 -1.22 3.30
CA THR A 21 33.31 -2.59 3.34
C THR A 21 33.99 -2.88 4.67
N ASN A 22 33.78 -4.07 5.21
CA ASN A 22 34.84 -4.91 5.74
C ASN A 22 34.41 -6.39 5.73
N ALA A 23 35.35 -7.23 5.29
CA ALA A 23 35.24 -8.68 5.18
C ALA A 23 35.04 -9.35 6.55
N PHE A 24 34.46 -10.55 6.59
CA PHE A 24 35.05 -11.74 7.24
C PHE A 24 34.21 -13.02 7.03
N THR A 25 34.91 -14.04 6.52
CA THR A 25 34.81 -15.51 6.74
C THR A 25 33.48 -16.25 6.61
N SER A 26 33.47 -17.17 5.64
CA SER A 26 32.50 -18.26 5.47
C SER A 26 32.66 -19.32 6.58
N PHE A 27 31.63 -19.45 7.42
CA PHE A 27 31.38 -20.66 8.19
C PHE A 27 30.23 -21.42 7.54
N ALA A 28 30.50 -22.64 7.08
CA ALA A 28 29.47 -23.56 6.63
C ALA A 28 28.64 -23.99 7.84
N VAL A 29 27.43 -23.44 7.96
CA VAL A 29 26.41 -23.94 8.89
C VAL A 29 25.66 -25.07 8.19
N ALA A 30 25.72 -26.24 8.81
CA ALA A 30 24.95 -27.41 8.42
C ALA A 30 23.44 -27.10 8.42
N GLY A 31 22.75 -27.49 7.34
CA GLY A 31 21.31 -27.69 7.30
C GLY A 31 20.44 -26.46 7.58
N ILE A 32 20.58 -25.40 6.80
CA ILE A 32 19.53 -24.37 6.71
C ILE A 32 18.53 -24.89 5.66
N ASP A 33 17.38 -25.38 6.13
CA ASP A 33 16.18 -25.57 5.30
C ASP A 33 16.03 -24.32 4.42
N GLU A 34 15.88 -24.48 3.11
CA GLU A 34 15.82 -23.35 2.16
C GLU A 34 14.58 -22.49 2.45
N GLY A 35 14.74 -21.61 3.44
CA GLY A 35 13.90 -20.53 3.95
C GLY A 35 12.41 -20.72 3.83
N GLN A 36 11.75 -21.14 4.92
CA GLN A 36 10.31 -20.96 5.09
C GLN A 36 9.89 -19.54 4.64
N TRP A 37 8.90 -19.46 3.75
CA TRP A 37 8.32 -18.21 3.28
C TRP A 37 7.51 -17.58 4.42
N SER A 38 8.18 -16.88 5.33
CA SER A 38 7.63 -16.36 6.57
C SER A 38 7.29 -14.86 6.50
N MET A 39 6.57 -14.37 7.51
CA MET A 39 6.19 -12.96 7.65
C MET A 39 7.42 -12.05 7.75
N VAL A 40 7.31 -10.83 7.22
CA VAL A 40 8.29 -9.77 7.49
C VAL A 40 8.00 -9.17 8.85
N GLN A 41 9.03 -9.01 9.67
CA GLN A 41 8.95 -8.42 11.00
C GLN A 41 9.88 -7.21 11.10
N LYS A 42 9.76 -6.45 12.18
CA LYS A 42 10.70 -5.39 12.54
C LYS A 42 11.46 -5.75 13.81
N LYS A 43 12.75 -5.44 13.86
CA LYS A 43 13.59 -5.45 15.06
C LYS A 43 14.22 -4.07 15.21
N GLY A 44 13.65 -3.24 16.08
CA GLY A 44 13.99 -1.82 16.14
C GLY A 44 13.66 -1.14 14.81
N LYS A 45 14.69 -0.60 14.13
CA LYS A 45 14.55 0.10 12.83
C LYS A 45 14.82 -0.80 11.62
N GLN A 46 15.19 -2.07 11.83
CA GLN A 46 15.56 -2.99 10.76
C GLN A 46 14.41 -3.96 10.48
N LEU A 47 14.08 -4.14 9.21
CA LEU A 47 13.17 -5.19 8.76
C LEU A 47 13.90 -6.54 8.76
N MET A 48 13.20 -7.60 9.13
CA MET A 48 13.75 -8.94 9.34
C MET A 48 12.86 -9.99 8.68
N VAL A 49 13.48 -11.03 8.11
CA VAL A 49 12.81 -12.26 7.67
C VAL A 49 13.68 -13.44 8.10
N ASN A 50 13.11 -14.39 8.85
CA ASN A 50 13.86 -15.54 9.39
C ASN A 50 15.16 -15.11 10.09
N ASP A 51 15.06 -14.13 11.01
CA ASP A 51 16.18 -13.54 11.76
C ASP A 51 17.32 -12.93 10.94
N ARG A 52 17.11 -12.71 9.64
CA ARG A 52 18.06 -12.03 8.76
C ARG A 52 17.57 -10.64 8.36
N PRO A 53 18.45 -9.63 8.29
CA PRO A 53 18.10 -8.31 7.77
C PRO A 53 17.47 -8.42 6.38
N PHE A 54 16.31 -7.79 6.23
CA PHE A 54 15.59 -7.69 4.97
C PHE A 54 15.71 -6.26 4.44
N TYR A 55 16.16 -6.11 3.20
CA TYR A 55 16.24 -4.83 2.51
C TYR A 55 15.26 -4.82 1.35
N VAL A 56 14.45 -3.77 1.27
CA VAL A 56 13.48 -3.60 0.20
C VAL A 56 14.22 -3.15 -1.05
N ASN A 57 14.09 -3.93 -2.12
CA ASN A 57 14.41 -3.52 -3.48
C ASN A 57 13.17 -3.83 -4.31
N GLY A 58 12.48 -2.81 -4.83
CA GLY A 58 11.10 -3.02 -5.25
C GLY A 58 10.63 -2.12 -6.38
N PHE A 59 9.35 -2.24 -6.69
CA PHE A 59 8.69 -1.53 -7.77
C PHE A 59 7.20 -1.31 -7.47
N ASN A 60 6.57 -0.40 -8.20
CA ASN A 60 5.14 -0.10 -8.09
C ASN A 60 4.41 -0.57 -9.35
N THR A 61 3.30 -1.30 -9.19
CA THR A 61 2.46 -1.71 -10.32
C THR A 61 0.99 -1.70 -9.91
N TYR A 62 0.31 -0.56 -10.09
CA TYR A 62 -1.06 -0.39 -9.59
C TYR A 62 -2.14 -1.20 -10.31
N TRP A 63 -1.90 -1.60 -11.55
CA TRP A 63 -2.90 -2.18 -12.43
C TRP A 63 -3.00 -3.71 -12.35
N LEU A 64 -2.21 -4.37 -11.49
CA LEU A 64 -2.10 -5.84 -11.46
C LEU A 64 -3.45 -6.53 -11.29
N MET A 65 -4.27 -6.07 -10.32
CA MET A 65 -5.59 -6.63 -10.06
C MET A 65 -6.50 -6.54 -11.28
N ALA A 66 -6.55 -5.38 -11.95
CA ALA A 66 -7.37 -5.17 -13.14
C ALA A 66 -6.94 -6.08 -14.30
N LEU A 67 -5.64 -6.22 -14.56
CA LEU A 67 -5.16 -7.12 -15.62
C LEU A 67 -5.30 -8.60 -15.27
N ALA A 68 -5.38 -8.95 -13.99
CA ALA A 68 -5.62 -10.33 -13.56
C ALA A 68 -7.06 -10.80 -13.80
N VAL A 69 -8.03 -9.89 -13.99
CA VAL A 69 -9.44 -10.25 -14.18
C VAL A 69 -9.65 -11.09 -15.45
N GLU A 70 -9.10 -10.64 -16.58
CA GLU A 70 -9.33 -11.29 -17.88
C GLU A 70 -8.21 -12.28 -18.24
N LYS A 71 -8.59 -13.46 -18.75
CA LYS A 71 -7.64 -14.51 -19.14
C LYS A 71 -6.62 -14.03 -20.18
N SER A 72 -7.03 -13.15 -21.09
CA SER A 72 -6.18 -12.60 -22.16
C SER A 72 -5.08 -11.67 -21.64
N THR A 73 -5.26 -11.03 -20.49
CA THR A 73 -4.28 -10.11 -19.89
C THR A 73 -3.60 -10.67 -18.65
N ARG A 74 -4.19 -11.68 -18.00
CA ARG A 74 -3.70 -12.27 -16.75
C ARG A 74 -2.24 -12.73 -16.81
N GLY A 75 -1.78 -13.23 -17.96
CA GLY A 75 -0.37 -13.61 -18.16
C GLY A 75 0.64 -12.47 -17.98
N LYS A 76 0.23 -11.20 -18.15
CA LYS A 76 1.09 -10.04 -17.91
C LYS A 76 1.48 -9.87 -16.45
N VAL A 77 0.62 -10.30 -15.52
CA VAL A 77 0.92 -10.29 -14.07
C VAL A 77 2.05 -11.26 -13.77
N SER A 78 1.96 -12.49 -14.27
CA SER A 78 3.02 -13.49 -14.19
C SER A 78 4.34 -13.00 -14.80
N GLU A 79 4.27 -12.34 -15.95
CA GLU A 79 5.44 -11.81 -16.64
C GLU A 79 6.15 -10.72 -15.83
N VAL A 80 5.41 -9.76 -15.27
CA VAL A 80 5.99 -8.70 -14.43
C VAL A 80 6.68 -9.29 -13.21
N PHE A 81 6.04 -10.24 -12.52
CA PHE A 81 6.66 -10.87 -11.35
C PHE A 81 7.87 -11.72 -11.71
N ARG A 82 7.82 -12.48 -12.81
CA ARG A 82 8.97 -13.23 -13.32
C ARG A 82 10.15 -12.30 -13.62
N LEU A 83 9.90 -11.18 -14.31
CA LEU A 83 10.93 -10.20 -14.64
C LEU A 83 11.50 -9.53 -13.39
N GLY A 84 10.65 -9.06 -12.48
CA GLY A 84 11.10 -8.45 -11.23
C GLY A 84 11.97 -9.41 -10.40
N SER A 85 11.55 -10.67 -10.29
CA SER A 85 12.32 -11.71 -9.61
C SER A 85 13.68 -11.95 -10.28
N SER A 86 13.72 -12.04 -11.62
CA SER A 86 14.97 -12.19 -12.37
C SER A 86 15.95 -11.01 -12.23
N MET A 87 15.44 -9.83 -11.86
CA MET A 87 16.23 -8.63 -11.58
C MET A 87 16.62 -8.49 -10.10
N GLY A 88 16.23 -9.44 -9.24
CA GLY A 88 16.49 -9.37 -7.80
C GLY A 88 15.61 -8.38 -7.04
N LEU A 89 14.43 -8.02 -7.59
CA LEU A 89 13.42 -7.25 -6.86
C LEU A 89 12.68 -8.17 -5.89
N SER A 90 12.46 -7.70 -4.66
CA SER A 90 11.91 -8.46 -3.54
C SER A 90 10.50 -8.00 -3.11
N VAL A 91 10.10 -6.77 -3.43
CA VAL A 91 8.79 -6.21 -3.04
C VAL A 91 8.11 -5.48 -4.20
N CYS A 92 6.81 -5.70 -4.37
CA CYS A 92 5.95 -4.94 -5.26
C CYS A 92 4.88 -4.20 -4.45
N ARG A 93 4.77 -2.89 -4.64
CA ARG A 93 3.62 -2.13 -4.14
C ARG A 93 2.50 -2.18 -5.17
N THR A 94 1.33 -2.67 -4.77
CA THR A 94 0.13 -2.77 -5.61
C THR A 94 -1.14 -2.30 -4.86
N TRP A 95 -2.25 -2.15 -5.58
CA TRP A 95 -3.49 -1.55 -5.10
C TRP A 95 -4.47 -2.68 -4.79
N ALA A 96 -5.02 -2.69 -3.58
CA ALA A 96 -6.08 -3.60 -3.14
C ALA A 96 -7.46 -2.93 -3.17
N PHE A 97 -7.60 -1.87 -3.98
CA PHE A 97 -8.83 -1.11 -4.18
C PHE A 97 -9.09 -0.84 -5.66
N ASN A 98 -10.37 -0.70 -5.99
CA ASN A 98 -10.88 -0.04 -7.17
C ASN A 98 -12.34 0.33 -6.86
N ASP A 99 -12.55 1.57 -6.47
CA ASP A 99 -13.77 2.03 -5.82
C ASP A 99 -14.71 2.64 -6.86
N GLY A 100 -15.75 1.88 -7.21
CA GLY A 100 -16.66 2.25 -8.28
C GLY A 100 -16.01 2.29 -9.68
N GLY A 101 -16.84 2.46 -10.70
CA GLY A 101 -16.38 2.57 -12.09
C GLY A 101 -16.03 1.24 -12.77
N TRP A 102 -15.14 1.31 -13.76
CA TRP A 102 -14.78 0.17 -14.61
C TRP A 102 -13.91 -0.83 -13.87
N MET A 103 -14.29 -2.12 -13.91
CA MET A 103 -13.65 -3.22 -13.15
C MET A 103 -13.53 -2.93 -11.64
N ALA A 104 -14.52 -2.25 -11.06
CA ALA A 104 -14.56 -1.95 -9.64
C ALA A 104 -14.42 -3.23 -8.79
N LEU A 105 -13.50 -3.20 -7.84
CA LEU A 105 -13.43 -4.21 -6.79
C LEU A 105 -14.59 -3.99 -5.82
N GLN A 106 -14.75 -2.76 -5.34
CA GLN A 106 -15.85 -2.35 -4.49
C GLN A 106 -16.84 -1.52 -5.32
N LYS A 107 -18.01 -2.09 -5.61
CA LYS A 107 -19.03 -1.46 -6.48
C LYS A 107 -19.82 -0.38 -5.75
N SER A 108 -20.10 -0.63 -4.47
CA SER A 108 -20.74 0.26 -3.51
C SER A 108 -20.27 -0.14 -2.11
N PRO A 109 -20.60 0.63 -1.04
CA PRO A 109 -20.20 0.25 0.31
C PRO A 109 -20.55 -1.21 0.61
N SER A 110 -19.54 -1.96 1.06
CA SER A 110 -19.62 -3.38 1.42
C SER A 110 -20.12 -4.36 0.34
N VAL A 111 -20.16 -3.94 -0.94
CA VAL A 111 -20.53 -4.79 -2.08
C VAL A 111 -19.35 -4.93 -3.03
N TYR A 112 -18.86 -6.17 -3.16
CA TYR A 112 -17.66 -6.49 -3.95
C TYR A 112 -17.99 -7.23 -5.25
N ASP A 113 -17.10 -7.09 -6.23
CA ASP A 113 -17.09 -7.94 -7.41
C ASP A 113 -16.14 -9.12 -7.21
N GLU A 114 -16.70 -10.32 -7.05
CA GLU A 114 -15.92 -11.55 -6.78
C GLU A 114 -14.93 -11.85 -7.92
N LYS A 115 -15.29 -11.56 -9.19
CA LYS A 115 -14.38 -11.79 -10.32
C LYS A 115 -13.13 -10.90 -10.21
N VAL A 116 -13.30 -9.67 -9.74
CA VAL A 116 -12.19 -8.74 -9.51
C VAL A 116 -11.38 -9.14 -8.28
N PHE A 117 -12.04 -9.59 -7.20
CA PHE A 117 -11.37 -10.12 -6.00
C PHE A 117 -10.50 -11.33 -6.30
N MET A 118 -11.00 -12.27 -7.12
CA MET A 118 -10.21 -13.40 -7.64
C MET A 118 -9.02 -12.95 -8.51
N GLY A 119 -9.10 -11.75 -9.11
CA GLY A 119 -7.96 -11.11 -9.76
C GLY A 119 -6.85 -10.80 -8.77
N LEU A 120 -7.18 -10.21 -7.62
CA LEU A 120 -6.21 -9.96 -6.55
C LEU A 120 -5.67 -11.26 -5.94
N ASP A 121 -6.51 -12.29 -5.80
CA ASP A 121 -6.10 -13.62 -5.35
C ASP A 121 -4.99 -14.20 -6.25
N PHE A 122 -5.18 -14.08 -7.56
CA PHE A 122 -4.20 -14.50 -8.55
C PHE A 122 -2.89 -13.69 -8.45
N VAL A 123 -2.98 -12.37 -8.22
CA VAL A 123 -1.80 -11.50 -8.01
C VAL A 123 -0.99 -11.98 -6.80
N LEU A 124 -1.61 -12.25 -5.65
CA LEU A 124 -0.91 -12.81 -4.49
C LEU A 124 -0.28 -14.17 -4.81
N SER A 125 -1.01 -15.06 -5.49
CA SER A 125 -0.50 -16.39 -5.82
C SER A 125 0.74 -16.36 -6.73
N GLU A 126 0.77 -15.46 -7.72
CA GLU A 126 1.92 -15.32 -8.62
C GLU A 126 3.07 -14.58 -7.95
N ALA A 127 2.79 -13.57 -7.11
CA ALA A 127 3.82 -12.91 -6.30
C ALA A 127 4.56 -13.94 -5.43
N LYS A 128 3.81 -14.83 -4.75
CA LYS A 128 4.37 -15.94 -3.96
C LYS A 128 5.24 -16.87 -4.80
N LYS A 129 4.75 -17.30 -5.96
CA LYS A 129 5.45 -18.19 -6.89
C LYS A 129 6.80 -17.61 -7.34
N TYR A 130 6.88 -16.30 -7.56
CA TYR A 130 8.11 -15.62 -7.97
C TYR A 130 8.89 -14.99 -6.81
N LYS A 131 8.54 -15.33 -5.55
CA LYS A 131 9.22 -14.86 -4.34
C LYS A 131 9.26 -13.32 -4.23
N ILE A 132 8.16 -12.67 -4.60
CA ILE A 132 7.95 -11.22 -4.43
C ILE A 132 6.89 -11.03 -3.35
N ARG A 133 7.14 -10.12 -2.40
CA ARG A 133 6.17 -9.73 -1.38
C ARG A 133 5.38 -8.49 -1.80
N LEU A 134 4.18 -8.31 -1.27
CA LEU A 134 3.26 -7.25 -1.68
C LEU A 134 3.01 -6.22 -0.59
N ILE A 135 3.21 -4.93 -0.89
CA ILE A 135 2.59 -3.84 -0.13
C ILE A 135 1.22 -3.58 -0.77
N LEU A 136 0.15 -3.67 0.01
CA LEU A 136 -1.23 -3.53 -0.47
C LEU A 136 -1.84 -2.23 0.07
N SER A 137 -1.93 -1.21 -0.79
CA SER A 137 -2.66 0.04 -0.47
C SER A 137 -4.16 -0.23 -0.48
N LEU A 138 -4.88 0.27 0.54
CA LEU A 138 -6.29 -0.05 0.79
C LEU A 138 -7.27 0.99 0.25
N VAL A 139 -6.83 2.21 -0.05
CA VAL A 139 -7.65 3.22 -0.75
C VAL A 139 -6.73 4.28 -1.38
N ASN A 140 -7.27 5.16 -2.22
CA ASN A 140 -6.53 6.29 -2.80
C ASN A 140 -6.95 7.64 -2.21
N ASN A 141 -6.02 8.59 -2.12
CA ASN A 141 -6.34 10.00 -1.97
C ASN A 141 -6.87 10.62 -3.27
N TRP A 142 -6.36 10.15 -4.41
CA TRP A 142 -6.69 10.67 -5.75
C TRP A 142 -7.89 9.97 -6.38
N ARG A 143 -8.41 10.55 -7.46
CA ARG A 143 -9.58 10.03 -8.19
C ARG A 143 -9.35 8.70 -8.93
N SER A 144 -8.09 8.36 -9.20
CA SER A 144 -7.75 7.17 -10.00
C SER A 144 -8.17 5.92 -9.23
N PHE A 145 -8.94 5.04 -9.88
CA PHE A 145 -9.56 3.88 -9.25
C PHE A 145 -10.48 4.25 -8.08
N GLY A 146 -11.13 5.42 -8.14
CA GLY A 146 -12.09 5.88 -7.15
C GLY A 146 -11.46 6.75 -6.06
N GLY A 147 -11.05 6.12 -4.95
CA GLY A 147 -10.44 6.81 -3.81
C GLY A 147 -11.42 7.53 -2.89
N LYS A 148 -10.90 8.34 -1.97
CA LYS A 148 -11.68 9.00 -0.91
C LYS A 148 -12.88 9.83 -1.43
N GLY A 149 -12.74 10.41 -2.62
CA GLY A 149 -13.83 11.14 -3.27
C GLY A 149 -15.03 10.26 -3.61
N GLN A 150 -14.79 9.00 -4.01
CA GLN A 150 -15.86 8.04 -4.29
C GLN A 150 -16.56 7.60 -3.00
N TYR A 151 -15.84 7.41 -1.91
CA TYR A 151 -16.41 7.08 -0.60
C TYR A 151 -17.34 8.19 -0.10
N VAL A 152 -16.93 9.45 -0.23
CA VAL A 152 -17.79 10.61 0.05
C VAL A 152 -18.99 10.65 -0.89
N ASN A 153 -18.82 10.31 -2.16
CA ASN A 153 -19.92 10.24 -3.12
C ASN A 153 -20.95 9.15 -2.75
N TRP A 154 -20.52 7.97 -2.31
CA TRP A 154 -21.43 6.95 -1.77
C TRP A 154 -22.22 7.46 -0.56
N GLY A 155 -21.55 8.19 0.34
CA GLY A 155 -22.22 8.87 1.45
C GLY A 155 -23.30 9.84 0.99
N LYS A 156 -23.00 10.69 -0.01
CA LYS A 156 -23.97 11.62 -0.61
C LYS A 156 -25.16 10.89 -1.22
N THR A 157 -24.93 9.82 -1.97
CA THR A 157 -26.01 8.99 -2.54
C THR A 157 -26.87 8.35 -1.46
N ALA A 158 -26.29 8.02 -0.30
CA ALA A 158 -27.02 7.53 0.87
C ALA A 158 -27.75 8.64 1.67
N GLY A 159 -27.72 9.90 1.21
CA GLY A 159 -28.41 11.02 1.84
C GLY A 159 -27.60 11.80 2.86
N LEU A 160 -26.29 11.56 2.99
CA LEU A 160 -25.42 12.33 3.88
C LEU A 160 -25.14 13.72 3.29
N ASN A 161 -25.21 14.75 4.14
CA ASN A 161 -24.89 16.13 3.75
C ASN A 161 -23.38 16.39 3.83
N LEU A 162 -22.65 15.90 2.83
CA LEU A 162 -21.19 16.06 2.70
C LEU A 162 -20.86 17.15 1.68
N THR A 163 -19.88 17.98 1.97
CA THR A 163 -19.44 19.11 1.12
C THR A 163 -17.98 18.99 0.67
N SER A 164 -17.15 18.21 1.37
CA SER A 164 -15.73 18.03 1.07
C SER A 164 -15.35 16.57 0.89
N LYS A 165 -14.34 16.29 0.04
CA LYS A 165 -13.72 14.96 -0.06
C LYS A 165 -12.93 14.58 1.21
N ASP A 166 -12.53 15.57 2.00
CA ASP A 166 -11.76 15.37 3.23
C ASP A 166 -12.63 14.90 4.40
N GLU A 167 -13.97 14.98 4.26
CA GLU A 167 -14.90 14.33 5.20
C GLU A 167 -14.82 12.80 5.18
N PHE A 168 -14.07 12.22 4.22
CA PHE A 168 -13.61 10.84 4.31
C PHE A 168 -12.88 10.53 5.62
N PHE A 169 -12.10 11.49 6.14
CA PHE A 169 -11.29 11.30 7.34
C PHE A 169 -12.05 11.53 8.64
N SER A 170 -13.20 12.21 8.60
CA SER A 170 -13.90 12.68 9.81
C SER A 170 -15.34 12.17 9.93
N HIS A 171 -16.05 11.95 8.83
CA HIS A 171 -17.45 11.55 8.89
C HIS A 171 -17.57 10.07 9.30
N PRO A 172 -18.32 9.75 10.38
CA PRO A 172 -18.33 8.40 10.97
C PRO A 172 -18.79 7.32 9.98
N VAL A 173 -19.87 7.57 9.24
CA VAL A 173 -20.39 6.61 8.24
C VAL A 173 -19.39 6.34 7.11
N VAL A 174 -18.67 7.37 6.65
CA VAL A 174 -17.71 7.22 5.53
C VAL A 174 -16.47 6.47 6.00
N ARG A 175 -16.05 6.70 7.25
CA ARG A 175 -15.00 5.91 7.90
C ARG A 175 -15.39 4.46 8.09
N ASP A 176 -16.64 4.18 8.44
CA ASP A 176 -17.12 2.80 8.56
C ASP A 176 -17.15 2.09 7.20
N TYR A 177 -17.45 2.78 6.10
CA TYR A 177 -17.29 2.19 4.75
C TYR A 177 -15.85 1.75 4.48
N TYR A 178 -14.86 2.54 4.89
CA TYR A 178 -13.45 2.17 4.77
C TYR A 178 -13.11 0.99 5.67
N ARG A 179 -13.58 0.98 6.93
CA ARG A 179 -13.38 -0.14 7.86
C ARG A 179 -13.96 -1.45 7.32
N ASP A 180 -15.14 -1.41 6.73
CA ASP A 180 -15.74 -2.57 6.05
C ASP A 180 -14.88 -3.05 4.87
N HIS A 181 -14.23 -2.14 4.14
CA HIS A 181 -13.27 -2.48 3.10
C HIS A 181 -12.00 -3.13 3.63
N VAL A 182 -11.39 -2.55 4.67
CA VAL A 182 -10.23 -3.14 5.35
C VAL A 182 -10.56 -4.56 5.80
N LYS A 183 -11.70 -4.77 6.46
CA LYS A 183 -12.12 -6.08 6.93
C LYS A 183 -12.30 -7.07 5.76
N ALA A 184 -12.99 -6.66 4.69
CA ALA A 184 -13.21 -7.51 3.53
C ALA A 184 -11.90 -7.96 2.86
N VAL A 185 -10.89 -7.08 2.79
CA VAL A 185 -9.57 -7.41 2.21
C VAL A 185 -8.76 -8.30 3.14
N LEU A 186 -8.63 -7.94 4.42
CA LEU A 186 -7.77 -8.70 5.36
C LEU A 186 -8.32 -10.09 5.66
N GLU A 187 -9.64 -10.25 5.75
CA GLU A 187 -10.30 -11.53 6.02
C GLU A 187 -10.59 -12.35 4.76
N ARG A 188 -10.19 -11.89 3.57
CA ARG A 188 -10.35 -12.64 2.33
C ARG A 188 -9.60 -13.96 2.40
N VAL A 189 -10.29 -15.07 2.16
CA VAL A 189 -9.66 -16.36 1.82
C VAL A 189 -9.33 -16.38 0.34
N ASN A 190 -8.04 -16.47 0.00
CA ASN A 190 -7.56 -16.50 -1.37
C ASN A 190 -8.07 -17.77 -2.09
N THR A 191 -8.78 -17.61 -3.21
CA THR A 191 -9.36 -18.75 -3.95
C THR A 191 -8.34 -19.65 -4.67
N VAL A 192 -7.10 -19.20 -4.82
CA VAL A 192 -6.02 -19.97 -5.46
C VAL A 192 -5.18 -20.70 -4.42
N THR A 193 -4.81 -20.03 -3.32
CA THR A 193 -3.91 -20.58 -2.30
C THR A 193 -4.63 -21.17 -1.09
N ASN A 194 -5.92 -20.88 -0.92
CA ASN A 194 -6.73 -21.24 0.25
C ASN A 194 -6.17 -20.72 1.59
N VAL A 195 -5.44 -19.59 1.54
CA VAL A 195 -4.89 -18.90 2.72
C VAL A 195 -5.62 -17.57 2.89
N THR A 196 -6.02 -17.23 4.12
CA THR A 196 -6.55 -15.89 4.43
C THR A 196 -5.47 -14.85 4.21
N TYR A 197 -5.80 -13.69 3.63
CA TYR A 197 -4.81 -12.66 3.32
C TYR A 197 -4.00 -12.22 4.54
N LYS A 198 -4.65 -12.04 5.71
CA LYS A 198 -3.96 -11.74 6.98
C LYS A 198 -3.05 -12.85 7.51
N ASP A 199 -3.15 -14.06 6.96
CA ASP A 199 -2.31 -15.21 7.28
C ASP A 199 -1.27 -15.51 6.17
N ASP A 200 -1.29 -14.80 5.03
CA ASP A 200 -0.42 -15.06 3.89
C ASP A 200 0.88 -14.23 3.94
N PRO A 201 2.05 -14.85 4.21
CA PRO A 201 3.33 -14.14 4.30
C PRO A 201 3.78 -13.48 3.00
N THR A 202 3.10 -13.73 1.87
CA THR A 202 3.32 -12.99 0.64
C THR A 202 2.93 -11.51 0.79
N VAL A 203 2.00 -11.18 1.68
CA VAL A 203 1.76 -9.78 2.04
C VAL A 203 2.95 -9.30 2.88
N PHE A 204 3.59 -8.22 2.43
CA PHE A 204 4.65 -7.54 3.15
C PHE A 204 4.05 -6.61 4.20
N ALA A 205 3.09 -5.78 3.78
CA ALA A 205 2.43 -4.81 4.63
C ALA A 205 1.08 -4.38 4.06
N TRP A 206 0.21 -3.93 4.96
CA TRP A 206 -0.95 -3.11 4.65
C TRP A 206 -0.53 -1.64 4.59
N GLU A 207 -1.02 -0.90 3.60
CA GLU A 207 -0.85 0.54 3.51
C GLU A 207 -2.22 1.21 3.54
N LEU A 208 -2.42 2.12 4.51
CA LEU A 208 -3.75 2.69 4.77
C LEU A 208 -4.32 3.41 3.54
N MET A 209 -3.54 4.27 2.90
CA MET A 209 -3.98 5.04 1.74
C MET A 209 -2.77 5.44 0.89
N ASN A 210 -2.93 5.41 -0.43
CA ASN A 210 -1.98 6.05 -1.32
C ASN A 210 -2.07 7.58 -1.17
N GLU A 211 -0.99 8.18 -0.67
CA GLU A 211 -0.72 9.63 -0.63
C GLU A 211 -1.84 10.45 0.05
N PRO A 212 -2.26 10.11 1.29
CA PRO A 212 -3.32 10.83 1.99
C PRO A 212 -2.95 12.31 2.17
N GLN A 213 -3.89 13.19 1.81
CA GLN A 213 -3.82 14.63 2.06
C GLN A 213 -5.16 15.11 2.61
N CYS A 214 -5.15 16.03 3.58
CA CYS A 214 -6.33 16.64 4.20
C CYS A 214 -6.19 18.18 4.22
N PRO A 215 -6.16 18.86 3.06
CA PRO A 215 -5.97 20.31 2.99
C PRO A 215 -7.08 21.13 3.66
N SER A 216 -8.27 20.55 3.93
CA SER A 216 -9.29 21.23 4.73
C SER A 216 -8.89 21.43 6.20
N ASP A 217 -7.85 20.75 6.68
CA ASP A 217 -7.31 20.87 8.03
C ASP A 217 -5.77 20.88 8.06
N PRO A 218 -5.14 22.05 7.82
CA PRO A 218 -3.68 22.19 7.83
C PRO A 218 -3.01 21.96 9.19
N SER A 219 -3.75 21.90 10.31
CA SER A 219 -3.15 21.53 11.61
C SER A 219 -2.68 20.07 11.61
N GLY A 220 -3.28 19.25 10.73
CA GLY A 220 -3.05 17.82 10.60
C GLY A 220 -3.76 16.98 11.66
N ASP A 221 -4.63 17.57 12.48
CA ASP A 221 -5.34 16.85 13.55
C ASP A 221 -6.34 15.83 13.00
N THR A 222 -7.10 16.21 11.97
CA THR A 222 -8.08 15.33 11.32
C THR A 222 -7.42 14.09 10.75
N LEU A 223 -6.35 14.26 9.97
CA LEU A 223 -5.63 13.14 9.38
C LEU A 223 -4.90 12.32 10.45
N GLN A 224 -4.32 12.95 11.48
CA GLN A 224 -3.68 12.24 12.58
C GLN A 224 -4.67 11.34 13.34
N GLY A 225 -5.86 11.85 13.65
CA GLY A 225 -6.91 11.09 14.34
C GLY A 225 -7.38 9.90 13.50
N TRP A 226 -7.57 10.11 12.20
CA TRP A 226 -7.90 9.04 11.26
C TRP A 226 -6.81 7.96 11.19
N ILE A 227 -5.53 8.37 11.10
CA ILE A 227 -4.40 7.42 11.09
C ILE A 227 -4.40 6.57 12.35
N GLN A 228 -4.49 7.18 13.54
CA GLN A 228 -4.47 6.46 14.82
C GLN A 228 -5.58 5.42 14.93
N GLU A 229 -6.77 5.76 14.46
CA GLU A 229 -7.89 4.84 14.45
C GLU A 229 -7.70 3.71 13.46
N MET A 230 -7.34 4.02 12.20
CA MET A 230 -7.30 3.02 11.15
C MET A 230 -6.11 2.07 11.31
N THR A 231 -4.97 2.52 11.84
CA THR A 231 -3.87 1.61 12.21
C THR A 231 -4.28 0.65 13.32
N SER A 232 -4.97 1.16 14.35
CA SER A 232 -5.47 0.34 15.46
C SER A 232 -6.50 -0.67 14.98
N TYR A 233 -7.39 -0.28 14.07
CA TYR A 233 -8.39 -1.17 13.49
C TYR A 233 -7.77 -2.27 12.61
N VAL A 234 -6.78 -1.93 11.76
CA VAL A 234 -6.00 -2.91 10.99
C VAL A 234 -5.32 -3.91 11.94
N LYS A 235 -4.61 -3.42 12.96
CA LYS A 235 -3.90 -4.27 13.94
C LYS A 235 -4.82 -5.16 14.79
N MET A 236 -6.06 -4.75 15.00
CA MET A 236 -7.08 -5.57 15.67
C MET A 236 -7.47 -6.79 14.82
N ILE A 237 -7.54 -6.64 13.49
CA ILE A 237 -7.90 -7.72 12.56
C ILE A 237 -6.68 -8.60 12.26
N ASP A 238 -5.54 -7.96 12.07
CA ASP A 238 -4.26 -8.56 11.69
C ASP A 238 -3.11 -7.98 12.55
N PRO A 239 -2.74 -8.67 13.65
CA PRO A 239 -1.64 -8.23 14.51
C PRO A 239 -0.25 -8.59 13.94
N LEU A 240 -0.17 -9.35 12.84
CA LEU A 240 1.08 -9.96 12.35
C LEU A 240 1.75 -9.10 11.27
N HIS A 241 1.00 -8.67 10.25
CA HIS A 241 1.56 -7.91 9.14
C HIS A 241 1.95 -6.48 9.54
N LEU A 242 2.97 -5.95 8.87
CA LEU A 242 3.38 -4.56 9.05
C LEU A 242 2.30 -3.60 8.53
N VAL A 243 2.18 -2.42 9.13
CA VAL A 243 1.28 -1.36 8.66
C VAL A 243 2.06 -0.08 8.36
N GLY A 244 1.90 0.43 7.14
CA GLY A 244 2.39 1.72 6.69
C GLY A 244 1.24 2.69 6.41
N ILE A 245 1.54 3.98 6.35
CA ILE A 245 0.52 5.02 6.13
C ILE A 245 0.32 5.28 4.64
N GLY A 246 1.42 5.38 3.89
CA GLY A 246 1.42 5.73 2.45
C GLY A 246 1.53 7.23 2.15
N VAL A 247 1.96 8.05 3.12
CA VAL A 247 2.20 9.49 2.94
C VAL A 247 3.35 9.78 1.98
N GLU A 248 3.29 10.93 1.32
CA GLU A 248 4.36 11.42 0.45
C GLU A 248 5.61 11.84 1.22
N GLY A 249 5.49 12.15 2.51
CA GLY A 249 6.62 12.46 3.37
C GLY A 249 6.71 13.92 3.84
N PHE A 250 5.70 14.73 3.61
CA PHE A 250 5.74 16.16 3.96
C PHE A 250 5.72 16.38 5.48
N TYR A 251 6.61 17.25 5.93
CA TYR A 251 6.63 17.75 7.30
C TYR A 251 5.46 18.70 7.55
N GLY A 252 4.99 18.71 8.80
CA GLY A 252 3.86 19.52 9.24
C GLY A 252 4.17 20.31 10.52
N PRO A 253 3.14 20.91 11.15
CA PRO A 253 3.29 21.85 12.25
C PRO A 253 4.00 21.31 13.50
N SER A 254 4.09 19.99 13.71
CA SER A 254 4.81 19.42 14.86
C SER A 254 6.34 19.50 14.74
N THR A 255 6.86 19.77 13.54
CA THR A 255 8.29 19.92 13.25
C THR A 255 8.53 21.11 12.33
N PRO A 256 8.20 22.35 12.76
CA PRO A 256 8.24 23.54 11.92
C PRO A 256 9.63 23.81 11.34
N GLU A 257 10.70 23.46 12.08
CA GLU A 257 12.08 23.58 11.64
C GLU A 257 12.43 22.69 10.42
N ARG A 258 11.59 21.69 10.13
CA ARG A 258 11.75 20.76 8.99
C ARG A 258 10.91 21.15 7.77
N LEU A 259 10.00 22.11 7.88
CA LEU A 259 9.16 22.56 6.76
C LEU A 259 10.00 23.04 5.56
N GLN A 260 11.22 23.55 5.81
CA GLN A 260 12.16 23.95 4.76
C GLN A 260 12.64 22.80 3.86
N PHE A 261 12.50 21.54 4.30
CA PHE A 261 12.85 20.35 3.51
C PHE A 261 11.69 19.84 2.66
N ASN A 262 10.49 20.40 2.82
CA ASN A 262 9.40 20.11 1.92
C ASN A 262 9.71 20.69 0.52
N PRO A 263 9.20 20.08 -0.57
CA PRO A 263 9.52 20.51 -1.93
C PRO A 263 9.09 21.95 -2.24
N ASN A 264 7.95 22.37 -1.68
CA ASN A 264 7.47 23.74 -1.76
C ASN A 264 6.61 24.11 -0.53
N PRO A 265 6.42 25.41 -0.22
CA PRO A 265 5.70 25.85 0.99
C PRO A 265 4.26 25.34 1.10
N SER A 266 3.58 25.11 -0.02
CA SER A 266 2.17 24.69 -0.02
C SER A 266 1.99 23.24 0.46
N THR A 267 3.00 22.39 0.31
CA THR A 267 2.94 20.99 0.78
C THR A 267 2.83 20.89 2.31
N GLY A 268 3.32 21.89 3.04
CA GLY A 268 3.13 22.00 4.50
C GLY A 268 1.69 22.32 4.93
N GLN A 269 0.79 22.60 3.98
CA GLN A 269 -0.63 22.90 4.20
C GLN A 269 -1.56 21.74 3.81
N LEU A 270 -1.00 20.57 3.47
CA LEU A 270 -1.78 19.42 3.02
C LEU A 270 -2.34 18.56 4.17
N GLY A 271 -2.23 19.02 5.43
CA GLY A 271 -2.73 18.30 6.61
C GLY A 271 -1.93 17.04 6.99
N THR A 272 -0.83 16.75 6.29
CA THR A 272 0.14 15.71 6.65
C THR A 272 1.20 16.24 7.59
N ASP A 273 1.67 15.40 8.51
CA ASP A 273 2.78 15.71 9.39
C ASP A 273 3.64 14.46 9.58
N PHE A 274 4.67 14.31 8.76
CA PHE A 274 5.46 13.08 8.66
C PHE A 274 5.94 12.52 10.00
N VAL A 275 6.47 13.37 10.89
CA VAL A 275 7.01 12.90 12.18
C VAL A 275 5.89 12.52 13.13
N ARG A 276 4.81 13.31 13.20
CA ARG A 276 3.66 13.03 14.06
C ARG A 276 2.89 11.79 13.61
N ASN A 277 2.65 11.66 12.31
CA ASN A 277 1.92 10.56 11.70
C ASN A 277 2.59 9.21 12.00
N HIS A 278 3.91 9.10 11.85
CA HIS A 278 4.65 7.85 12.09
C HIS A 278 4.92 7.53 13.57
N ARG A 279 4.51 8.40 14.51
CA ARG A 279 4.48 8.09 15.94
C ARG A 279 3.16 7.45 16.38
N ALA A 280 2.16 7.36 15.49
CA ALA A 280 0.91 6.69 15.80
C ALA A 280 1.12 5.21 16.14
N PHE A 281 0.38 4.71 17.13
CA PHE A 281 0.42 3.30 17.50
C PHE A 281 0.02 2.42 16.30
N GLY A 282 0.71 1.30 16.14
CA GLY A 282 0.48 0.35 15.05
C GLY A 282 1.17 0.68 13.74
N VAL A 283 1.75 1.87 13.55
CA VAL A 283 2.61 2.17 12.39
C VAL A 283 3.97 1.50 12.58
N ASP A 284 4.39 0.71 11.58
CA ASP A 284 5.58 -0.14 11.69
C ASP A 284 6.79 0.37 10.93
N PHE A 285 6.58 1.09 9.84
CA PHE A 285 7.63 1.68 9.02
C PHE A 285 7.16 3.01 8.43
N ALA A 286 8.13 3.82 8.00
CA ALA A 286 7.86 5.06 7.30
C ALA A 286 8.15 4.90 5.80
N SER A 287 7.33 5.54 4.98
CA SER A 287 7.52 5.67 3.54
C SER A 287 7.49 7.14 3.13
N VAL A 288 8.19 7.45 2.04
CA VAL A 288 8.17 8.76 1.39
C VAL A 288 8.07 8.54 -0.12
N HIS A 289 7.43 9.48 -0.80
CA HIS A 289 7.37 9.53 -2.25
C HIS A 289 8.27 10.69 -2.70
N ILE A 290 8.86 10.63 -3.89
CA ILE A 290 9.76 11.69 -4.37
C ILE A 290 9.52 11.88 -5.86
N TYR A 291 8.94 13.01 -6.24
CA TYR A 291 8.63 13.37 -7.63
C TYR A 291 9.17 14.77 -7.97
N PRO A 292 10.49 14.96 -8.11
CA PRO A 292 11.09 16.29 -8.23
C PRO A 292 10.63 17.05 -9.47
N ASP A 293 10.33 16.35 -10.57
CA ASP A 293 9.84 16.97 -11.81
C ASP A 293 8.38 17.45 -11.69
N SER A 294 7.63 16.95 -10.71
CA SER A 294 6.21 17.27 -10.49
C SER A 294 5.97 18.26 -9.35
N TRP A 295 6.96 18.48 -8.48
CA TRP A 295 6.84 19.19 -7.21
C TRP A 295 7.37 20.63 -7.23
#